data_AF-A0A4Q2KSM8-F1
#
_entry.id   AF-A0A4Q2KSM8-F1
#
_cell.length_a   1.000
_cell.length_b   1.000
_cell.length_c   1.000
_cell.angle_alpha   90.00
_cell.angle_beta   90.00
_cell.angle_gamma   90.00
#
_symmetry.space_group_name_H-M   'P 1'
#
loop_
_entity.id
_entity.type
_entity.pdbx_description
1 polymer ?
#
loop_
_entity_poly.entity_id
_entity_poly.type
_entity_poly.pdbx_seq_one_letter_code
_entity_poly.pdbx_strand_id
1 'polypeptide(L)'
;MKNKGFSFIEIVIAIAIIAVLSTLITPQVRNQLAKGKDTKAVATLSSLRIASQMYQMEHSEKLISSEDYDSDEKIKEAFRKLSDYLDPSAKKILSEAKVEIGGSRTTKDADLQYGGDISFTFKNPDENGKSDGVYLWFKLTTGIGAFDSRGVEWKSY
;
A
#
# COMPACT_ATOMS: atom_id res chain seq x y z
N MET A 1 -35.02 37.35 -25.96
CA MET A 1 -34.64 36.21 -25.11
C MET A 1 -34.11 36.79 -23.80
N LYS A 2 -34.75 36.53 -22.65
CA LYS A 2 -34.26 37.03 -21.34
C LYS A 2 -33.18 36.07 -20.83
N ASN A 3 -31.93 36.49 -20.87
CA ASN A 3 -30.84 35.81 -20.17
C ASN A 3 -31.09 35.99 -18.67
N LYS A 4 -31.68 34.99 -18.01
CA LYS A 4 -31.80 34.94 -16.56
C LYS A 4 -30.41 34.57 -16.01
N GLY A 5 -29.61 35.57 -15.70
CA GLY A 5 -28.39 35.39 -14.90
C GLY A 5 -28.74 35.10 -13.45
N PHE A 6 -27.84 34.41 -12.75
CA PHE A 6 -27.95 34.21 -11.30
C PHE A 6 -27.81 35.52 -10.55
N SER A 7 -28.61 35.71 -9.51
CA SER A 7 -28.52 36.83 -8.59
C SER A 7 -27.30 36.69 -7.69
N PHE A 8 -26.76 37.82 -7.24
CA PHE A 8 -25.63 37.86 -6.30
C PHE A 8 -25.92 37.05 -5.03
N ILE A 9 -27.14 37.15 -4.49
CA ILE A 9 -27.54 36.41 -3.28
C ILE A 9 -27.56 34.89 -3.52
N GLU A 10 -27.93 34.45 -4.72
CA GLU A 10 -27.96 33.01 -5.06
C GLU A 10 -26.55 32.43 -5.08
N ILE A 11 -25.58 33.17 -5.62
CA ILE A 11 -24.16 32.76 -5.60
C ILE A 11 -23.62 32.73 -4.17
N VAL A 12 -23.92 33.74 -3.34
CA VAL A 12 -23.46 33.78 -1.94
C VAL A 12 -24.04 32.61 -1.15
N ILE A 13 -25.34 32.32 -1.29
CA ILE A 13 -25.99 31.18 -0.62
C ILE A 13 -25.39 29.86 -1.10
N ALA A 14 -25.18 29.69 -2.41
CA ALA A 14 -24.59 28.48 -2.97
C ALA A 14 -23.18 28.21 -2.41
N ILE A 15 -22.32 29.23 -2.35
CA ILE A 15 -20.97 29.12 -1.79
C ILE A 15 -21.02 28.78 -0.30
N ALA A 16 -21.93 29.41 0.46
CA ALA A 16 -22.11 29.12 1.88
C ALA A 16 -22.51 27.65 2.12
N ILE A 17 -23.43 27.11 1.32
CA ILE A 17 -23.85 25.70 1.40
C ILE A 17 -22.69 24.76 1.06
N ILE A 18 -21.94 25.04 -0.02
CA ILE A 18 -20.77 24.24 -0.42
C ILE A 18 -19.70 24.26 0.69
N ALA A 19 -19.47 25.40 1.32
CA ALA A 19 -18.50 25.52 2.41
C ALA A 19 -18.87 24.62 3.60
N VAL A 20 -20.13 24.64 4.03
CA VAL A 20 -20.60 23.78 5.12
C VAL A 20 -20.50 22.30 4.74
N LEU A 21 -20.99 21.91 3.57
CA LEU A 21 -20.96 20.51 3.12
C LEU A 21 -19.54 19.96 2.97
N SER A 22 -18.58 20.78 2.52
CA SER A 22 -17.19 20.35 2.31
C SER A 22 -16.53 19.90 3.62
N THR A 23 -16.87 20.53 4.75
CA THR A 23 -16.32 20.16 6.07
C THR A 23 -16.77 18.77 6.52
N LEU A 24 -18.00 18.37 6.20
CA LEU A 24 -18.58 17.09 6.60
C LEU A 24 -18.03 15.91 5.79
N ILE A 25 -17.74 16.13 4.51
CA ILE A 25 -17.36 15.07 3.56
C ILE A 25 -15.86 14.70 3.66
N THR A 26 -15.01 15.65 4.05
CA THR A 26 -13.55 15.48 4.13
C THR A 26 -13.08 14.22 4.87
N PRO A 27 -13.56 13.89 6.10
CA PRO A 27 -13.12 12.68 6.80
C PRO A 27 -13.52 11.39 6.06
N GLN A 28 -14.68 11.36 5.41
CA GLN A 28 -15.12 10.19 4.63
C GLN A 28 -14.24 9.98 3.40
N VAL A 29 -13.94 11.06 2.67
CA VAL A 29 -13.04 11.00 1.50
C VAL A 29 -11.65 10.54 1.92
N ARG A 30 -11.11 11.06 3.03
CA ARG A 30 -9.81 10.66 3.55
C ARG A 30 -9.76 9.16 3.88
N ASN A 31 -10.82 8.61 4.49
CA ASN A 31 -10.91 7.19 4.79
C ASN A 31 -10.99 6.32 3.52
N GLN A 32 -11.72 6.75 2.49
CA GLN A 32 -11.78 6.02 1.22
C GLN A 32 -10.45 6.06 0.47
N LEU A 33 -9.77 7.20 0.47
CA LEU A 33 -8.42 7.31 -0.09
C LEU A 33 -7.44 6.41 0.67
N ALA A 34 -7.57 6.29 1.99
CA ALA A 34 -6.76 5.37 2.76
C ALA A 34 -6.97 3.92 2.32
N LYS A 35 -8.21 3.46 2.24
CA LYS A 35 -8.54 2.11 1.75
C LYS A 35 -8.05 1.86 0.32
N GLY A 36 -8.10 2.87 -0.54
CA GLY A 36 -7.57 2.81 -1.91
C GLY A 36 -6.05 2.60 -1.94
N LYS A 37 -5.31 3.33 -1.09
CA LYS A 37 -3.86 3.14 -0.93
C LYS A 37 -3.51 1.75 -0.38
N ASP A 38 -4.24 1.28 0.63
CA ASP A 38 -4.03 -0.08 1.17
C ASP A 38 -4.29 -1.16 0.11
N THR A 39 -5.35 -0.99 -0.68
CA THR A 39 -5.66 -1.91 -1.79
C THR A 39 -4.54 -1.92 -2.84
N LYS A 40 -3.99 -0.74 -3.16
CA LYS A 40 -2.83 -0.63 -4.05
C LYS A 40 -1.60 -1.34 -3.48
N ALA A 41 -1.36 -1.23 -2.17
CA ALA A 41 -0.26 -1.94 -1.51
C ALA A 41 -0.42 -3.46 -1.61
N VAL A 42 -1.61 -3.98 -1.30
CA VAL A 42 -1.93 -5.42 -1.41
C VAL A 42 -1.83 -5.92 -2.86
N ALA A 43 -2.32 -5.15 -3.83
CA ALA A 43 -2.19 -5.48 -5.24
C ALA A 43 -0.72 -5.52 -5.67
N THR A 44 0.09 -4.58 -5.20
CA THR A 44 1.54 -4.55 -5.47
C THR A 44 2.23 -5.79 -4.88
N LEU A 45 1.94 -6.16 -3.64
CA LEU A 45 2.46 -7.40 -3.04
C LEU A 45 2.10 -8.63 -3.89
N SER A 46 0.85 -8.70 -4.37
CA SER A 46 0.38 -9.81 -5.21
C SER A 46 1.13 -9.85 -6.55
N SER A 47 1.33 -8.71 -7.20
CA SER A 47 2.13 -8.62 -8.43
C SER A 47 3.59 -9.04 -8.19
N LEU A 48 4.19 -8.65 -7.07
CA LEU A 48 5.55 -9.06 -6.69
C LEU A 48 5.66 -10.58 -6.49
N ARG A 49 4.65 -11.20 -5.86
CA ARG A 49 4.61 -12.66 -5.68
C ARG A 49 4.49 -13.39 -7.02
N ILE A 50 3.63 -12.93 -7.91
CA ILE A 50 3.49 -13.51 -9.25
C ILE A 50 4.81 -13.38 -10.04
N ALA A 51 5.42 -12.20 -10.01
CA ALA A 51 6.73 -11.99 -10.63
C ALA A 51 7.80 -12.91 -10.04
N SER A 52 7.79 -13.11 -8.72
CA SER A 52 8.70 -14.03 -8.05
C SER A 52 8.50 -15.48 -8.46
N GLN A 53 7.25 -15.91 -8.60
CA GLN A 53 6.95 -17.26 -9.05
C GLN A 53 7.37 -17.45 -10.51
N MET A 54 7.12 -16.47 -11.37
CA MET A 54 7.52 -16.50 -12.77
C MET A 54 9.04 -16.56 -12.93
N TYR A 55 9.76 -15.74 -12.14
CA TYR A 55 11.23 -15.80 -12.11
C TYR A 55 11.74 -17.20 -11.79
N GLN A 56 11.17 -17.86 -10.77
CA GLN A 56 11.57 -19.22 -10.41
C GLN A 56 11.16 -20.31 -11.40
N MET A 57 10.10 -20.09 -12.17
CA MET A 57 9.73 -21.04 -13.23
C MET A 57 10.75 -20.98 -14.38
N GLU A 58 11.30 -19.80 -14.66
CA GLU A 58 12.32 -19.60 -15.68
C GLU A 58 13.74 -19.91 -15.18
N HIS A 59 14.02 -19.62 -13.91
CA HIS A 59 15.30 -19.80 -13.25
C HIS A 59 15.14 -20.81 -12.12
N SER A 60 15.88 -21.92 -12.16
CA SER A 60 15.81 -22.96 -11.11
C SER A 60 16.35 -22.51 -9.73
N GLU A 61 16.68 -21.22 -9.59
CA GLU A 61 17.28 -20.62 -8.40
C GLU A 61 16.25 -19.75 -7.66
N LYS A 62 16.36 -19.75 -6.34
CA LYS A 62 15.59 -18.84 -5.48
C LYS A 62 16.03 -17.40 -5.71
N LEU A 63 15.12 -16.45 -5.55
CA LEU A 63 15.45 -15.03 -5.64
C LEU A 63 16.44 -14.58 -4.56
N ILE A 64 16.31 -15.15 -3.37
CA ILE A 64 17.10 -14.79 -2.20
C ILE A 64 17.27 -15.99 -1.25
N SER A 65 18.46 -16.13 -0.66
CA SER A 65 18.74 -17.15 0.35
C SER A 65 18.15 -16.77 1.70
N SER A 66 17.83 -17.75 2.54
CA SER A 66 17.29 -17.53 3.88
C SER A 66 18.20 -16.72 4.80
N GLU A 67 19.50 -16.77 4.56
CA GLU A 67 20.53 -16.02 5.29
C GLU A 67 20.48 -14.51 4.99
N ASP A 68 19.95 -14.14 3.81
CA ASP A 68 19.99 -12.78 3.28
C ASP A 68 18.66 -12.01 3.47
N TYR A 69 17.65 -12.62 4.09
CA TYR A 69 16.30 -12.03 4.19
C TYR A 69 16.21 -10.73 5.00
N ASP A 70 17.23 -10.40 5.80
CA ASP A 70 17.31 -9.13 6.54
C ASP A 70 18.19 -8.08 5.86
N SER A 71 18.88 -8.45 4.78
CA SER A 71 19.80 -7.55 4.10
C SER A 71 19.05 -6.68 3.08
N ASP A 72 18.88 -5.40 3.40
CA ASP A 72 18.25 -4.41 2.51
C ASP A 72 18.87 -4.37 1.11
N GLU A 73 20.19 -4.55 0.97
CA GLU A 73 20.86 -4.59 -0.34
C GLU A 73 20.44 -5.80 -1.19
N LYS A 74 20.46 -7.00 -0.61
CA LYS A 74 20.01 -8.25 -1.25
C LYS A 74 18.53 -8.23 -1.59
N ILE A 75 17.70 -7.63 -0.73
CA ILE A 75 16.28 -7.42 -1.01
C ILE A 75 16.12 -6.52 -2.23
N LYS A 76 16.82 -5.39 -2.30
CA LYS A 76 16.80 -4.49 -3.47
C LYS A 76 17.31 -5.18 -4.74
N GLU A 77 18.34 -6.01 -4.62
CA GLU A 77 18.86 -6.80 -5.74
C GLU A 77 17.81 -7.79 -6.26
N ALA A 78 17.12 -8.51 -5.37
CA ALA A 78 16.01 -9.39 -5.72
C ALA A 78 14.88 -8.62 -6.42
N PHE A 79 14.51 -7.44 -5.92
CA PHE A 79 13.53 -6.57 -6.57
C PHE A 79 13.98 -6.09 -7.96
N ARG A 80 15.28 -5.85 -8.16
CA ARG A 80 15.82 -5.50 -9.48
C ARG A 80 15.67 -6.65 -10.46
N LYS A 81 15.90 -7.91 -10.04
CA LYS A 81 15.66 -9.10 -10.87
C LYS A 81 14.18 -9.24 -11.25
N LEU A 82 13.27 -8.87 -10.36
CA LEU A 82 11.84 -8.85 -10.64
C LEU A 82 11.39 -7.72 -11.55
N SER A 83 12.21 -6.68 -11.73
CA SER A 83 11.83 -5.50 -12.51
C SER A 83 11.52 -5.80 -13.99
N ASP A 84 12.05 -6.90 -14.54
CA ASP A 84 11.79 -7.31 -15.92
C ASP A 84 10.43 -7.99 -16.09
N TYR A 85 9.89 -8.52 -14.99
CA TYR A 85 8.60 -9.22 -14.92
C TYR A 85 7.46 -8.32 -14.45
N LEU A 86 7.78 -7.08 -14.08
CA LEU A 86 6.84 -6.13 -13.51
C LEU A 86 6.56 -5.00 -14.50
N ASP A 87 5.31 -4.52 -14.49
CA ASP A 87 4.88 -3.41 -15.33
C ASP A 87 5.76 -2.17 -15.07
N PRO A 88 6.08 -1.34 -16.10
CA PRO A 88 6.83 -0.10 -15.92
C PRO A 88 6.29 0.81 -14.81
N SER A 89 4.99 0.78 -14.55
CA SER A 89 4.35 1.51 -13.44
C SER A 89 4.78 1.02 -12.05
N ALA A 90 5.20 -0.23 -11.91
CA ALA A 90 5.71 -0.82 -10.67
C ALA A 90 7.19 -0.46 -10.42
N LYS A 91 7.96 -0.03 -11.43
CA LYS A 91 9.39 0.31 -11.30
C LYS A 91 9.69 1.38 -10.25
N LYS A 92 8.75 2.30 -10.01
CA LYS A 92 8.89 3.35 -8.98
C LYS A 92 8.76 2.80 -7.55
N ILE A 93 8.04 1.69 -7.37
CA ILE A 93 7.88 1.03 -6.06
C ILE A 93 9.09 0.13 -5.76
N LEU A 94 9.73 -0.39 -6.82
CA LEU A 94 10.89 -1.29 -6.75
C LEU A 94 12.19 -0.63 -6.27
N SER A 95 12.37 0.67 -6.47
CA SER A 95 13.63 1.34 -6.09
C SER A 95 13.82 1.45 -4.58
N GLU A 96 12.72 1.55 -3.83
CA GLU A 96 12.77 1.76 -2.38
C GLU A 96 12.34 0.52 -1.58
N ALA A 97 11.82 -0.52 -2.25
CA ALA A 97 11.26 -1.72 -1.61
C ALA A 97 10.22 -1.39 -0.52
N LYS A 98 9.51 -0.28 -0.71
CA LYS A 98 8.51 0.28 0.20
C LYS A 98 7.28 0.66 -0.57
N VAL A 99 6.12 0.51 0.07
CA VAL A 99 4.84 0.94 -0.48
C VAL A 99 4.11 1.81 0.54
N GLU A 100 3.62 2.95 0.05
CA GLU A 100 2.79 3.87 0.83
C GLU A 100 1.44 3.22 1.11
N ILE A 101 1.01 3.28 2.38
CA ILE A 101 -0.30 2.84 2.83
C ILE A 101 -1.20 4.02 3.17
N GLY A 102 -2.49 3.75 3.17
CA GLY A 102 -3.51 4.72 3.53
C GLY A 102 -3.55 5.04 5.01
N GLY A 103 -3.22 4.05 5.83
CA GLY A 103 -3.11 4.18 7.26
C GLY A 103 -3.04 2.82 7.95
N SER A 104 -2.81 2.85 9.25
CA SER A 104 -2.75 1.66 10.08
C SER A 104 -3.49 1.84 11.39
N ARG A 105 -3.88 0.71 11.99
CA ARG A 105 -4.48 0.65 13.32
C ARG A 105 -3.66 -0.27 14.21
N THR A 106 -3.54 0.09 15.49
CA THR A 106 -2.83 -0.72 16.49
C THR A 106 -3.60 -1.99 16.83
N THR A 107 -4.94 -1.89 16.92
CA THR A 107 -5.87 -3.01 17.04
C THR A 107 -6.96 -2.89 15.98
N LYS A 108 -7.74 -3.96 15.77
CA LYS A 108 -8.83 -4.01 14.78
C LYS A 108 -9.77 -2.80 14.83
N ASP A 109 -10.10 -2.33 16.04
CA ASP A 109 -11.08 -1.28 16.27
C ASP A 109 -10.47 0.07 16.72
N ALA A 110 -9.14 0.16 16.80
CA ALA A 110 -8.46 1.40 17.19
C ALA A 110 -8.62 2.51 16.14
N ASP A 111 -8.37 3.75 16.55
CA ASP A 111 -8.37 4.91 15.66
C ASP A 111 -7.36 4.74 14.51
N LEU A 112 -7.79 5.19 13.33
CA LEU A 112 -6.99 5.11 12.12
C LEU A 112 -5.89 6.18 12.13
N GLN A 113 -4.64 5.73 12.18
CA GLN A 113 -3.48 6.58 11.93
C GLN A 113 -3.24 6.63 10.42
N TYR A 114 -3.44 7.80 9.82
CA TYR A 114 -3.33 7.95 8.37
C TYR A 114 -1.89 8.02 7.88
N GLY A 115 -1.64 7.42 6.71
CA GLY A 115 -0.34 7.38 6.06
C GLY A 115 0.60 6.33 6.64
N GLY A 116 1.84 6.37 6.16
CA GLY A 116 2.89 5.44 6.53
C GLY A 116 3.39 4.64 5.33
N ASP A 117 4.57 4.04 5.50
CA ASP A 117 5.18 3.17 4.51
C ASP A 117 5.46 1.81 5.12
N ILE A 118 5.14 0.75 4.40
CA ILE A 118 5.50 -0.62 4.76
C ILE A 118 6.52 -1.17 3.76
N SER A 119 7.47 -1.94 4.27
CA SER A 119 8.46 -2.62 3.44
C SER A 119 7.99 -4.03 3.09
N PHE A 120 8.75 -4.70 2.24
CA PHE A 120 8.56 -6.11 1.92
C PHE A 120 9.62 -6.99 2.59
N THR A 121 9.30 -8.25 2.84
CA THR A 121 10.26 -9.26 3.32
C THR A 121 9.95 -10.61 2.69
N PHE A 122 10.97 -11.47 2.59
CA PHE A 122 10.79 -12.86 2.23
C PHE A 122 10.58 -13.75 3.46
N LYS A 123 10.72 -13.25 4.70
CA LYS A 123 10.43 -14.02 5.91
C LYS A 123 8.93 -14.17 6.10
N ASN A 124 8.48 -15.40 6.32
CA ASN A 124 7.10 -15.63 6.76
C ASN A 124 6.93 -15.09 8.19
N PRO A 125 5.96 -14.17 8.42
CA PRO A 125 5.69 -13.64 9.75
C PRO A 125 5.12 -14.67 10.73
N ASP A 126 4.50 -15.76 10.27
CA ASP A 126 3.86 -16.76 11.14
C ASP A 126 4.75 -18.00 11.42
N GLU A 127 5.76 -18.30 10.60
CA GLU A 127 6.58 -19.52 10.72
C GLU A 127 8.01 -19.29 11.27
N ASN A 128 8.19 -18.46 12.30
CA ASN A 128 9.52 -18.16 12.87
C ASN A 128 10.56 -17.75 11.81
N GLY A 129 10.13 -17.09 10.73
CA GLY A 129 10.99 -16.65 9.63
C GLY A 129 11.39 -17.74 8.63
N LYS A 130 10.85 -18.97 8.73
CA LYS A 130 11.00 -19.98 7.67
C LYS A 130 10.21 -19.55 6.45
N SER A 131 10.87 -19.50 5.30
CA SER A 131 10.23 -19.20 4.03
C SER A 131 10.93 -19.95 2.92
N ASP A 132 10.23 -20.10 1.80
CA ASP A 132 10.73 -20.77 0.62
C ASP A 132 11.72 -19.88 -0.19
N GLY A 133 11.76 -18.57 0.08
CA GLY A 133 12.56 -17.58 -0.65
C GLY A 133 11.88 -17.08 -1.91
N VAL A 134 10.57 -17.30 -1.99
CA VAL A 134 9.70 -17.06 -3.15
C VAL A 134 8.53 -16.18 -2.72
N TYR A 135 7.87 -16.57 -1.64
CA TYR A 135 6.75 -15.80 -1.12
C TYR A 135 7.25 -14.53 -0.41
N LEU A 136 6.68 -13.40 -0.82
CA LEU A 136 6.88 -12.11 -0.18
C LEU A 136 5.77 -11.84 0.84
N TRP A 137 6.09 -11.04 1.84
CA TRP A 137 5.22 -10.61 2.93
C TRP A 137 5.45 -9.13 3.23
N PHE A 138 4.50 -8.51 3.91
CA PHE A 138 4.70 -7.17 4.44
C PHE A 138 5.58 -7.20 5.70
N LYS A 139 6.51 -6.26 5.78
CA LYS A 139 7.31 -5.96 6.96
C LYS A 139 6.89 -4.59 7.49
N LEU A 140 6.33 -4.58 8.70
CA LEU A 140 5.91 -3.35 9.36
C LEU A 140 7.12 -2.47 9.67
N THR A 141 7.02 -1.20 9.32
CA THR A 141 7.99 -0.17 9.70
C THR A 141 7.67 0.36 11.09
N THR A 142 8.67 0.89 11.80
CA THR A 142 8.48 1.51 13.11
C THR A 142 7.36 2.56 13.08
N GLY A 143 6.40 2.44 14.00
CA GLY A 143 5.26 3.36 14.12
C GLY A 143 4.02 2.98 13.30
N ILE A 144 4.07 1.89 12.52
CA ILE A 144 2.90 1.36 11.80
C ILE A 144 2.19 0.31 12.65
N GLY A 145 0.87 0.43 12.77
CA GLY A 145 0.03 -0.54 13.45
C GLY A 145 -0.11 -1.87 12.70
N ALA A 146 -0.51 -2.94 13.41
CA ALA A 146 -0.59 -4.28 12.84
C ALA A 146 -1.74 -4.47 11.83
N PHE A 147 -2.70 -3.56 11.81
CA PHE A 147 -3.91 -3.66 10.97
C PHE A 147 -3.94 -2.54 9.91
N ASP A 148 -4.56 -2.83 8.77
CA ASP A 148 -4.84 -1.86 7.71
C ASP A 148 -5.99 -0.91 8.07
N SER A 149 -6.34 0.03 7.19
CA SER A 149 -7.43 0.97 7.43
C SER A 149 -8.81 0.31 7.60
N ARG A 150 -8.96 -0.94 7.15
CA ARG A 150 -10.19 -1.76 7.24
C ARG A 150 -10.22 -2.67 8.47
N GLY A 151 -9.13 -2.77 9.23
CA GLY A 151 -9.03 -3.65 10.40
C GLY A 151 -8.62 -5.08 10.05
N VAL A 152 -7.96 -5.29 8.91
CA VAL A 152 -7.35 -6.58 8.53
C VAL A 152 -5.87 -6.56 8.86
N GLU A 153 -5.34 -7.64 9.43
CA GLU A 153 -3.92 -7.72 9.79
C GLU A 153 -3.02 -7.71 8.56
N TRP A 154 -1.97 -6.89 8.57
CA TRP A 154 -1.02 -6.80 7.46
C TRP A 154 -0.33 -8.14 7.17
N LYS A 155 -0.10 -8.96 8.19
CA LYS A 155 0.51 -10.28 8.04
C LYS A 155 -0.37 -11.33 7.37
N SER A 156 -1.69 -11.08 7.30
CA SER A 156 -2.64 -12.03 6.70
C SER A 156 -2.68 -11.94 5.16
N TYR A 157 -2.10 -10.89 4.59
CA TYR A 157 -1.98 -10.70 3.16
C TYR A 157 -0.80 -11.48 2.60
#